data_AF-W8KNA4-F1
#
_entry.id   AF-W8KNA4-F1
#
_cell.length_a   1.000
_cell.length_b   1.000
_cell.length_c   1.000
_cell.angle_alpha   90.00
_cell.angle_beta   90.00
_cell.angle_gamma   90.00
#
_symmetry.space_group_name_H-M   'P 1'
#
loop_
_entity.id
_entity.type
_entity.pdbx_description
1 polymer ?
#
loop_
_entity_poly.entity_id
_entity_poly.type
_entity_poly.pdbx_seq_one_letter_code
_entity_poly.pdbx_strand_id
1 'polypeptide(L)' 'MRIGIGIGVFLVGLIWLLMRAGNIPLEMSGLGVIGYLSPALLVIVVGLGIFAWGPGSEAETSSD' A
#
# COMPACT_ATOMS: atom_id res chain seq x y z
N MET A 1 -17.10 -0.78 7.72
CA MET A 1 -16.55 -2.11 7.35
C MET A 1 -15.43 -2.01 6.31
N ARG A 2 -15.62 -1.33 5.16
CA ARG A 2 -14.61 -1.21 4.08
C ARG A 2 -13.34 -0.43 4.44
N ILE A 3 -13.48 0.68 5.17
CA ILE A 3 -12.34 1.45 5.73
C ILE A 3 -11.46 0.57 6.62
N GLY A 4 -12.06 -0.25 7.49
CA GLY A 4 -11.32 -1.20 8.33
C GLY A 4 -10.57 -2.27 7.51
N ILE A 5 -11.15 -2.70 6.39
CA ILE A 5 -10.50 -3.64 5.46
C ILE A 5 -9.33 -2.94 4.74
N GLY A 6 -9.51 -1.71 4.24
CA GLY A 6 -8.44 -0.94 3.59
C GLY A 6 -7.25 -0.68 4.53
N ILE A 7 -7.53 -0.25 5.76
CA ILE A 7 -6.51 -0.08 6.81
C ILE A 7 -5.84 -1.43 7.13
N GLY A 8 -6.60 -2.51 7.26
CA GLY A 8 -6.04 -3.84 7.52
C GLY A 8 -5.08 -4.29 6.42
N VAL A 9 -5.47 -4.17 5.15
CA VAL A 9 -4.63 -4.52 4.00
C VAL A 9 -3.40 -3.63 3.92
N PHE A 10 -3.55 -2.32 4.17
CA PHE A 10 -2.41 -1.39 4.23
C PHE A 10 -1.41 -1.79 5.31
N LEU A 11 -1.87 -2.08 6.53
CA LEU A 11 -0.99 -2.47 7.64
C LEU A 11 -0.27 -3.79 7.37
N VAL A 12 -0.94 -4.77 6.76
CA VAL A 12 -0.30 -6.01 6.32
C VAL A 12 0.81 -5.73 5.30
N GLY A 13 0.53 -4.89 4.31
CA GLY A 13 1.53 -4.47 3.32
C GLY A 13 2.72 -3.74 3.95
N LEU A 14 2.47 -2.86 4.93
CA LEU A 14 3.50 -2.12 5.64
C LEU A 14 4.38 -3.02 6.50
N ILE A 15 3.79 -3.93 7.27
CA ILE A 15 4.55 -4.90 8.08
C ILE A 15 5.40 -5.76 7.17
N TRP A 16 4.83 -6.23 6.06
CA TRP A 16 5.56 -7.04 5.10
C TRP A 16 6.72 -6.28 4.44
N LEU A 17 6.51 -5.00 4.09
CA LEU A 17 7.56 -4.12 3.57
C LEU A 17 8.70 -3.96 4.57
N LEU A 18 8.39 -3.70 5.84
CA LEU A 18 9.40 -3.51 6.88
C LEU A 18 10.21 -4.79 7.14
N MET A 19 9.54 -5.94 7.22
CA MET A 19 10.22 -7.24 7.34
C MET A 19 11.15 -7.50 6.16
N ARG A 20 10.72 -7.13 4.95
CA ARG A 20 11.47 -7.37 3.73
C ARG A 20 12.63 -6.40 3.56
N ALA A 21 12.42 -5.13 3.92
CA ALA A 21 13.45 -4.09 3.92
C ALA A 21 14.60 -4.42 4.89
N GLY A 22 14.29 -4.97 6.07
CA GLY A 22 15.29 -5.43 7.02
C GLY A 22 16.10 -6.66 6.57
N ASN A 23 15.64 -7.35 5.53
CA ASN A 23 16.23 -8.60 5.02
C ASN A 23 16.76 -8.46 3.58
N ILE A 24 17.00 -7.23 3.12
CA ILE A 24 17.58 -6.99 1.80
C ILE A 24 19.04 -7.46 1.81
N PRO A 25 19.42 -8.41 0.92
CA PRO A 25 20.81 -8.81 0.81
C PRO A 25 21.66 -7.65 0.27
N LEU A 26 22.80 -7.40 0.92
CA LEU A 26 23.71 -6.29 0.59
C LEU A 26 24.28 -6.36 -0.84
N GLU A 27 24.20 -7.52 -1.47
CA GLU A 27 24.67 -7.78 -2.83
C GLU A 27 23.65 -7.38 -3.91
N MET A 28 22.41 -7.03 -3.53
CA MET A 28 21.39 -6.60 -4.48
C MET A 28 21.67 -5.20 -5.01
N SER A 29 21.74 -5.10 -6.34
CA SER A 29 21.70 -3.82 -7.05
C SER A 29 20.38 -3.08 -6.77
N GLY A 30 20.39 -1.75 -6.83
CA GLY A 30 19.23 -0.91 -6.49
C GLY A 30 17.95 -1.28 -7.27
N LEU A 31 18.05 -1.69 -8.54
CA LEU A 31 16.91 -2.20 -9.31
C LEU A 31 16.37 -3.53 -8.77
N GLY A 32 17.25 -4.40 -8.28
CA GLY A 32 16.88 -5.65 -7.62
C GLY A 32 16.14 -5.40 -6.31
N VAL A 33 16.55 -4.38 -5.55
CA VAL A 33 15.86 -3.96 -4.32
C VAL A 33 14.44 -3.48 -4.60
N ILE A 34 14.25 -2.70 -5.68
CA ILE A 34 12.92 -2.24 -6.11
C ILE A 34 12.04 -3.43 -6.48
N GLY A 35 12.55 -4.37 -7.29
CA GLY A 35 11.81 -5.58 -7.64
C GLY A 35 11.48 -6.45 -6.42
N TYR A 36 12.38 -6.50 -5.43
CA TYR A 36 12.19 -7.26 -4.20
C TYR A 36 11.14 -6.64 -3.26
N LEU A 37 11.05 -5.31 -3.18
CA LEU A 37 10.07 -4.58 -2.36
C LEU A 37 8.73 -4.35 -3.08
N SER A 38 8.71 -4.42 -4.42
CA SER A 38 7.54 -4.16 -5.26
C SER A 38 6.27 -4.88 -4.82
N PRO A 39 6.29 -6.18 -4.45
CA PRO A 39 5.09 -6.88 -3.99
C PRO A 39 4.47 -6.26 -2.74
N ALA A 40 5.29 -5.82 -1.79
CA ALA A 40 4.80 -5.20 -0.56
C ALA A 40 4.23 -3.80 -0.83
N LEU A 41 4.87 -3.04 -1.73
CA LEU A 41 4.36 -1.74 -2.19
C LEU A 41 3.00 -1.88 -2.89
N LEU A 42 2.80 -2.91 -3.72
CA LEU A 42 1.51 -3.16 -4.36
C LEU A 42 0.38 -3.39 -3.33
N VAL A 43 0.64 -4.19 -2.29
CA VAL A 43 -0.34 -4.44 -1.23
C VAL A 43 -0.69 -3.15 -0.48
N ILE A 44 0.30 -2.31 -0.21
CA ILE A 44 0.09 -0.98 0.40
C ILE A 44 -0.82 -0.11 -0.47
N VAL A 45 -0.55 -0.03 -1.78
CA VAL A 45 -1.35 0.75 -2.73
C VAL A 45 -2.78 0.23 -2.81
N VAL A 46 -2.98 -1.09 -2.82
CA VAL A 46 -4.32 -1.69 -2.81
C VAL A 46 -5.06 -1.36 -1.52
N GLY A 47 -4.39 -1.44 -0.36
CA GLY A 47 -4.99 -1.08 0.92
C GLY A 47 -5.43 0.39 0.97
N LEU A 48 -4.59 1.29 0.46
CA LEU A 48 -4.91 2.71 0.33
C LEU A 48 -6.05 2.96 -0.67
N GLY A 49 -6.06 2.24 -1.80
CA GLY A 49 -7.14 2.31 -2.78
C GLY A 49 -8.49 1.91 -2.19
N ILE A 50 -8.53 0.81 -1.43
CA ILE A 50 -9.75 0.35 -0.74
C ILE A 50 -10.16 1.35 0.35
N PHE A 51 -9.20 1.94 1.05
CA PHE A 51 -9.45 2.96 2.07
C PHE A 51 -10.03 4.25 1.45
N ALA A 52 -9.46 4.71 0.34
CA ALA A 52 -9.88 5.90 -0.39
C ALA A 52 -11.18 5.70 -1.19
N TRP A 53 -11.53 4.45 -1.53
CA TRP A 53 -12.81 4.06 -2.13
C TRP A 53 -13.93 4.05 -1.07
N GLY A 54 -14.10 5.19 -0.40
CA GLY A 54 -15.24 5.52 0.46
C GLY A 54 -16.05 6.68 -0.14
N PRO A 55 -17.27 6.95 0.35
CA PRO A 55 -18.18 8.00 -0.16
C PRO A 55 -17.67 9.41 0.18
N GLY A 56 -16.50 9.77 -0.36
CA GLY A 56 -15.85 11.08 -0.25
C GLY A 56 -15.55 11.71 -1.61
N SER A 57 -15.72 10.97 -2.71
CA SER A 57 -15.62 11.50 -4.07
C SER A 57 -16.92 12.15 -4.58
N GLU A 58 -17.99 12.09 -3.79
CA GLU A 58 -19.28 12.73 -4.12
C GLU A 58 -19.36 14.19 -3.61
N ALA A 59 -18.35 14.67 -2.88
CA ALA A 59 -18.35 16.02 -2.29
C ALA A 59 -17.83 17.13 -3.23
N GLU A 60 -17.36 16.81 -4.43
CA GLU A 60 -16.80 17.80 -5.38
C GLU A 60 -17.69 18.08 -6.60
N THR A 61 -18.89 17.48 -6.70
CA THR A 61 -19.80 17.69 -7.83
C THR A 61 -21.16 18.29 -7.44
N SER A 62 -21.24 19.04 -6.35
CA SER A 62 -22.41 19.88 -6.04
C SER A 62 -22.00 21.36 -5.94
N SER A 63 -21.58 21.93 -7.06
CA SER A 63 -21.76 23.36 -7.32
C SER A 63 -22.70 23.47 -8.52
N ASP A 64 -24.00 23.58 -8.21
CA ASP A 64 -25.03 24.21 -9.03
C ASP A 64 -26.18 24.64 -8.10
#